data_AF-A0A6A7K9R3-F1
#
_entry.id   AF-A0A6A7K9R3-F1
#
_cell.length_a   1.000
_cell.length_b   1.000
_cell.length_c   1.000
_cell.angle_alpha   90.00
_cell.angle_beta   90.00
_cell.angle_gamma   90.00
#
_symmetry.space_group_name_H-M   'P 1'
#
loop_
_entity.id
_entity.type
_entity.pdbx_description
1 polymer ?
#
loop_
_entity_poly.entity_id
_entity_poly.type
_entity_poly.pdbx_seq_one_letter_code
_entity_poly.pdbx_strand_id
1 'polypeptide(L)'
;MLGMRCIDVCKVYEPIQCEKLQKPPYVCNGCGKRTGCLLEKRVYSSKYADDSYKGLLVSCREGINQTPESIQKMNDILTPLIKKGQSIAHIYANHAEELGCSRKTTYTYIDAGIFDVINLDLRRLVKYKKRKKSTQSSVKDRFHRQGRNYDQFLDLGIPHSNCPNFYWTRNYINNSILRQSNQMM
;
A
#
# COMPACT_ATOMS: atom_id res chain seq x y z
N MET A 1 0.78 20.02 -39.21
CA MET A 1 1.08 18.76 -39.94
C MET A 1 1.38 17.68 -38.92
N LEU A 2 0.47 16.72 -38.74
CA LEU A 2 0.71 15.54 -37.92
C LEU A 2 1.68 14.63 -38.68
N GLY A 3 2.90 14.46 -38.17
CA GLY A 3 3.90 13.60 -38.77
C GLY A 3 3.46 12.14 -38.74
N MET A 4 3.51 11.46 -39.89
CA MET A 4 3.26 10.02 -39.97
C MET A 4 4.28 9.27 -39.11
N ARG A 5 3.79 8.41 -38.22
CA ARG A 5 4.65 7.54 -37.40
C ARG A 5 4.92 6.27 -38.18
N CYS A 6 6.18 5.83 -38.23
CA CYS A 6 6.57 4.61 -38.94
C CYS A 6 5.81 3.36 -38.47
N ILE A 7 5.36 3.36 -37.21
CA ILE A 7 4.54 2.29 -36.59
C ILE A 7 3.22 2.08 -37.35
N ASP A 8 2.62 3.16 -37.86
CA ASP A 8 1.30 3.11 -38.49
C ASP A 8 1.38 2.69 -39.97
N VAL A 9 2.57 2.74 -40.58
CA VAL A 9 2.80 2.52 -42.02
C VAL A 9 3.52 1.20 -42.31
N CYS A 10 4.47 0.81 -41.45
CA CYS A 10 5.27 -0.38 -41.67
C CYS A 10 4.66 -1.60 -40.96
N LYS A 11 4.31 -2.63 -41.73
CA LYS A 11 3.75 -3.89 -41.23
C LYS A 11 4.75 -4.76 -40.43
N VAL A 12 6.05 -4.44 -40.48
CA VAL A 12 7.16 -5.20 -39.87
C VAL A 12 7.99 -4.30 -38.95
N TYR A 13 7.37 -3.28 -38.35
CA TYR A 13 8.10 -2.35 -37.49
C TYR A 13 8.55 -3.03 -36.19
N GLU A 14 9.86 -3.10 -35.96
CA GLU A 14 10.44 -3.49 -34.69
C GLU A 14 11.20 -2.30 -34.05
N PRO A 15 10.84 -1.89 -32.82
CA PRO A 15 11.54 -0.79 -32.16
C PRO A 15 12.96 -1.23 -31.76
N ILE A 16 13.96 -0.45 -32.15
CA ILE A 16 15.35 -0.66 -31.74
C ILE A 16 15.44 -0.44 -30.23
N GLN A 17 15.87 -1.47 -29.50
CA GLN A 17 16.12 -1.37 -28.06
C GLN A 17 17.58 -1.06 -27.75
N CYS A 18 17.82 -0.31 -26.69
CA CYS A 18 19.17 -0.02 -26.23
C CYS A 18 19.82 -1.27 -25.64
N GLU A 19 21.01 -1.64 -26.09
CA GLU A 19 21.79 -2.76 -25.55
C GLU A 19 22.06 -2.63 -24.04
N LYS A 20 22.17 -1.39 -23.52
CA LYS A 20 22.35 -1.14 -22.09
C LYS A 20 21.15 -1.58 -21.25
N LEU A 21 19.96 -1.66 -21.85
CA LEU A 21 18.76 -2.16 -21.18
C LEU A 21 18.69 -3.69 -21.16
N GLN A 22 19.59 -4.41 -21.84
CA GLN A 22 19.69 -5.87 -21.74
C GLN A 22 20.51 -6.32 -20.54
N LYS A 23 21.22 -5.38 -19.89
CA LYS A 23 22.06 -5.62 -18.72
C LYS A 23 21.47 -4.93 -17.49
N PRO A 24 21.67 -5.49 -16.28
CA PRO A 24 21.32 -4.80 -15.05
C PRO A 24 22.07 -3.46 -14.99
N PRO A 25 21.44 -2.36 -14.52
CA PRO A 25 20.19 -2.29 -13.75
C PRO A 25 18.90 -2.13 -14.59
N TYR A 26 18.92 -2.40 -15.91
CA TYR A 26 17.73 -2.31 -16.81
C TYR A 26 17.04 -0.94 -16.86
N VAL A 27 17.74 0.12 -16.43
CA VAL A 27 17.19 1.48 -16.31
C VAL A 27 18.13 2.53 -16.88
N CYS A 28 17.57 3.60 -17.41
CA CYS A 28 18.29 4.73 -18.02
C CYS A 28 18.64 5.85 -17.02
N ASN A 29 18.47 5.63 -15.70
CA ASN A 29 18.64 6.68 -14.69
C ASN A 29 20.06 7.26 -14.66
N GLY A 30 21.09 6.41 -14.83
CA GLY A 30 22.50 6.82 -14.87
C GLY A 30 23.06 7.04 -16.27
N CYS A 31 22.24 7.03 -17.32
CA CYS A 31 22.76 7.15 -18.68
C CYS A 31 23.12 8.61 -19.01
N GLY A 32 24.40 8.91 -19.24
CA GLY A 32 24.85 10.26 -19.62
C GLY A 32 24.26 10.79 -20.93
N LYS A 33 23.86 9.91 -21.85
CA LYS A 33 23.20 10.27 -23.12
C LYS A 33 21.66 10.37 -23.01
N ARG A 34 21.09 10.29 -21.80
CA ARG A 34 19.63 10.22 -21.60
C ARG A 34 18.86 11.37 -22.25
N THR A 35 19.38 12.60 -22.18
CA THR A 35 18.70 13.79 -22.70
C THR A 35 18.57 13.75 -24.23
N GLY A 36 19.62 13.32 -24.94
CA GLY A 36 19.65 13.22 -26.41
C GLY A 36 19.29 11.85 -26.99
N CYS A 37 19.00 10.85 -26.15
CA CYS A 37 18.64 9.52 -26.64
C CYS A 37 17.23 9.52 -27.27
N LEU A 38 17.12 9.01 -28.49
CA LEU A 38 15.87 8.85 -29.25
C LEU A 38 15.20 7.48 -29.05
N LEU A 39 15.93 6.53 -28.44
CA LEU A 39 15.42 5.19 -28.13
C LEU A 39 14.45 5.23 -26.94
N GLU A 40 13.63 4.19 -26.81
CA GLU A 40 12.71 4.04 -25.69
C GLU A 40 13.46 4.06 -24.34
N LYS A 41 13.02 4.92 -23.42
CA LYS A 41 13.69 5.14 -22.14
C LYS A 41 12.93 4.42 -21.04
N ARG A 42 13.62 3.58 -20.28
CA ARG A 42 13.09 3.00 -19.04
C ARG A 42 13.62 3.76 -17.84
N VAL A 43 12.75 4.43 -17.11
CA VAL A 43 13.11 5.29 -15.98
C VAL A 43 12.54 4.69 -14.72
N TYR A 44 13.40 4.43 -13.73
CA TYR A 44 12.93 4.01 -12.42
C TYR A 44 12.69 5.23 -11.54
N SER A 45 11.52 5.29 -10.90
CA SER A 45 11.17 6.28 -9.88
C SER A 45 10.74 5.55 -8.62
N SER A 46 11.43 5.78 -7.51
CA SER A 46 11.13 5.13 -6.23
C SER A 46 9.72 5.46 -5.75
N LYS A 47 9.28 6.71 -5.92
CA LYS A 47 7.93 7.15 -5.57
C LYS A 47 6.87 6.41 -6.38
N TYR A 48 7.07 6.31 -7.70
CA TYR A 48 6.13 5.59 -8.57
C TYR A 48 6.05 4.11 -8.20
N ALA A 49 7.18 3.46 -7.92
CA ALA A 49 7.21 2.06 -7.51
C ALA A 49 6.45 1.82 -6.19
N ASP A 50 6.63 2.69 -5.20
CA ASP A 50 5.92 2.62 -3.92
C ASP A 50 4.41 2.87 -4.10
N ASP A 51 4.03 3.87 -4.89
CA ASP A 51 2.62 4.18 -5.19
C ASP A 51 1.95 3.00 -5.94
N SER A 52 2.62 2.41 -6.94
CA SER A 52 2.13 1.23 -7.65
C SER A 52 1.99 0.01 -6.73
N TYR A 53 2.96 -0.23 -5.85
CA TYR A 53 2.90 -1.32 -4.89
C TYR A 53 1.73 -1.16 -3.92
N LYS A 54 1.54 0.05 -3.37
CA LYS A 54 0.41 0.36 -2.49
C LYS A 54 -0.92 0.24 -3.24
N GLY A 55 -0.99 0.69 -4.49
CA GLY A 55 -2.16 0.52 -5.34
C GLY A 55 -2.53 -0.96 -5.50
N LEU A 56 -1.55 -1.80 -5.82
CA LEU A 56 -1.73 -3.25 -5.96
C LEU A 56 -2.20 -3.91 -4.66
N LEU A 57 -1.63 -3.53 -3.51
CA LEU A 57 -2.05 -4.04 -2.20
C LEU A 57 -3.52 -3.75 -1.88
N VAL A 58 -4.04 -2.62 -2.37
CA VAL A 58 -5.43 -2.23 -2.20
C VAL A 58 -6.29 -3.00 -3.20
N SER A 59 -5.97 -2.94 -4.49
CA SER A 59 -6.77 -3.56 -5.55
C SER A 59 -6.92 -5.08 -5.39
N CYS A 60 -5.89 -5.77 -4.90
CA CYS A 60 -5.98 -7.21 -4.64
C CYS A 60 -6.95 -7.58 -3.50
N ARG A 61 -7.35 -6.62 -2.66
CA ARG A 61 -8.26 -6.82 -1.53
C ARG A 61 -9.59 -6.10 -1.72
N GLU A 62 -9.79 -5.49 -2.88
CA GLU A 62 -11.06 -4.89 -3.27
C GLU A 62 -12.04 -5.98 -3.71
N GLY A 63 -13.32 -5.72 -3.54
CA GLY A 63 -14.40 -6.63 -3.93
C GLY A 63 -14.90 -7.54 -2.81
N ILE A 64 -15.79 -8.45 -3.20
CA ILE A 64 -16.52 -9.36 -2.32
C ILE A 64 -15.97 -10.76 -2.55
N ASN A 65 -15.58 -11.44 -1.48
CA ASN A 65 -15.07 -12.82 -1.55
C ASN A 65 -16.22 -13.85 -1.62
N GLN A 66 -17.18 -13.65 -2.51
CA GLN A 66 -18.32 -14.56 -2.72
C GLN A 66 -18.76 -14.57 -4.18
N THR A 67 -19.32 -15.69 -4.61
CA THR A 67 -19.97 -15.80 -5.92
C THR A 67 -21.34 -15.11 -5.90
N PRO A 68 -21.82 -14.60 -7.05
CA PRO A 68 -23.14 -13.96 -7.12
C PRO A 68 -24.27 -14.90 -6.68
N GLU A 69 -24.16 -16.19 -7.00
CA GLU A 69 -25.13 -17.21 -6.58
C GLU A 69 -25.19 -17.38 -5.05
N SER A 70 -24.04 -17.35 -4.38
CA SER A 70 -23.98 -17.41 -2.91
C SER A 70 -24.62 -16.17 -2.29
N ILE A 71 -24.36 -15.00 -2.87
CA ILE A 71 -24.98 -13.73 -2.43
C ILE A 71 -26.49 -13.80 -2.55
N GLN A 72 -27.02 -14.32 -3.67
CA GLN A 72 -28.46 -14.45 -3.86
C GLN A 72 -29.09 -15.38 -2.82
N LYS A 73 -28.49 -16.55 -2.56
CA LYS A 73 -28.97 -17.48 -1.53
C LYS A 73 -29.03 -16.84 -0.15
N MET A 74 -28.00 -16.08 0.23
CA MET A 74 -28.01 -15.32 1.48
C MET A 74 -29.11 -14.26 1.48
N ASN A 75 -29.31 -13.56 0.37
CA ASN A 75 -30.32 -12.52 0.22
C ASN A 75 -31.74 -13.07 0.38
N ASP A 76 -32.02 -14.24 -0.21
CA ASP A 76 -33.33 -14.90 -0.15
C ASP A 76 -33.69 -15.32 1.29
N ILE A 77 -32.70 -15.63 2.12
CA ILE A 77 -32.89 -15.94 3.55
C ILE A 77 -33.04 -14.65 4.37
N LEU A 78 -32.13 -13.68 4.18
CA LEU A 78 -32.06 -12.48 5.01
C LEU A 78 -33.24 -11.53 4.79
N THR A 79 -33.60 -11.28 3.54
CA THR A 79 -34.62 -10.30 3.15
C THR A 79 -35.98 -10.53 3.79
N PRO A 80 -36.60 -11.73 3.71
CA PRO A 80 -37.90 -11.96 4.33
C PRO A 80 -37.84 -11.92 5.86
N LEU A 81 -36.74 -12.37 6.48
CA LEU A 81 -36.61 -12.41 7.94
C LEU A 81 -36.40 -11.03 8.55
N ILE A 82 -35.61 -10.17 7.90
CA ILE A 82 -35.38 -8.80 8.36
C ILE A 82 -36.65 -7.96 8.15
N LYS A 83 -37.36 -8.13 7.04
CA LYS A 83 -38.66 -7.45 6.80
C LYS A 83 -39.73 -7.84 7.82
N LYS A 84 -39.66 -9.05 8.40
CA LYS A 84 -40.49 -9.47 9.55
C LYS A 84 -40.07 -8.80 10.87
N GLY A 85 -38.97 -8.04 10.90
CA GLY A 85 -38.45 -7.37 12.08
C GLY A 85 -37.52 -8.21 12.95
N GLN A 86 -37.04 -9.37 12.46
CA GLN A 86 -36.09 -10.18 13.21
C GLN A 86 -34.71 -9.53 13.24
N SER A 87 -34.03 -9.60 14.40
CA SER A 87 -32.66 -9.11 14.50
C SER A 87 -31.67 -10.06 13.83
N ILE A 88 -30.59 -9.54 13.25
CA ILE A 88 -29.52 -10.35 12.63
C ILE A 88 -28.97 -11.39 13.62
N ALA A 89 -28.82 -11.03 14.90
CA ALA A 89 -28.39 -11.98 15.93
C ALA A 89 -29.33 -13.18 16.09
N HIS A 90 -30.63 -12.96 15.95
CA HIS A 90 -31.63 -14.03 16.00
C HIS A 90 -31.60 -14.90 14.74
N ILE A 91 -31.49 -14.28 13.55
CA ILE A 91 -31.36 -15.01 12.29
C ILE A 91 -30.14 -15.93 12.34
N TYR A 92 -29.02 -15.42 12.85
CA TYR A 92 -27.79 -16.18 13.03
C TYR A 92 -27.85 -17.29 14.08
N ALA A 93 -28.82 -17.26 15.00
CA ALA A 93 -29.00 -18.36 15.94
C ALA A 93 -29.64 -19.59 15.27
N ASN A 94 -30.43 -19.38 14.21
CA ASN A 94 -31.18 -20.43 13.53
C ASN A 94 -30.57 -20.82 12.17
N HIS A 95 -30.05 -19.86 11.40
CA HIS A 95 -29.59 -20.03 10.02
C HIS A 95 -28.08 -19.79 9.85
N ALA A 96 -27.29 -20.04 10.90
CA ALA A 96 -25.84 -19.78 10.88
C ALA A 96 -25.11 -20.58 9.79
N GLU A 97 -25.48 -21.86 9.66
CA GLU A 97 -24.85 -22.80 8.72
C GLU A 97 -25.19 -22.46 7.27
N GLU A 98 -26.45 -22.10 6.99
CA GLU A 98 -26.94 -21.74 5.66
C GLU A 98 -26.31 -20.44 5.13
N LEU A 99 -26.08 -19.46 6.02
CA LEU A 99 -25.47 -18.19 5.64
C LEU A 99 -23.96 -18.30 5.38
N GLY A 100 -23.29 -19.29 5.97
CA GLY A 100 -21.88 -19.61 5.72
C GLY A 100 -20.87 -18.47 5.98
N CYS A 101 -21.29 -17.35 6.56
CA CYS A 101 -20.49 -16.16 6.77
C CYS A 101 -20.67 -15.61 8.18
N SER A 102 -19.74 -14.77 8.65
CA SER A 102 -19.84 -14.17 9.97
C SER A 102 -20.91 -13.08 10.05
N ARG A 103 -21.44 -12.80 11.26
CA ARG A 103 -22.32 -11.63 11.47
C ARG A 103 -21.70 -10.31 10.98
N LYS A 104 -20.39 -10.14 11.17
CA LYS A 104 -19.66 -8.94 10.75
C LYS A 104 -19.69 -8.77 9.23
N THR A 105 -19.52 -9.85 8.48
CA THR A 105 -19.58 -9.82 7.01
C THR A 105 -20.98 -9.46 6.53
N THR A 106 -22.04 -9.95 7.18
CA THR A 106 -23.43 -9.55 6.86
C THR A 106 -23.63 -8.05 7.03
N TYR A 107 -23.21 -7.47 8.18
CA TYR A 107 -23.30 -6.02 8.38
C TYR A 107 -22.52 -5.25 7.31
N THR A 108 -21.30 -5.72 6.99
CA THR A 108 -20.47 -5.11 5.95
C THR A 108 -21.15 -5.14 4.59
N TYR A 109 -21.86 -6.23 4.26
CA TYR A 109 -22.56 -6.38 2.99
C TYR A 109 -23.85 -5.56 2.91
N ILE A 110 -24.59 -5.43 4.00
CA ILE A 110 -25.75 -4.55 4.10
C ILE A 110 -25.30 -3.08 3.96
N ASP A 111 -24.23 -2.67 4.66
CA ASP A 111 -23.67 -1.33 4.54
C ASP A 111 -23.17 -1.01 3.12
N ALA A 112 -22.67 -2.02 2.41
CA ALA A 112 -22.24 -1.91 1.02
C ALA A 112 -23.42 -1.93 0.01
N GLY A 113 -24.65 -2.20 0.45
CA GLY A 113 -25.83 -2.26 -0.42
C GLY A 113 -25.85 -3.47 -1.37
N ILE A 114 -25.25 -4.58 -0.96
CA ILE A 114 -25.19 -5.82 -1.76
C ILE A 114 -26.52 -6.59 -1.72
N PHE A 115 -27.25 -6.47 -0.61
CA PHE A 115 -28.54 -7.11 -0.40
C PHE A 115 -29.69 -6.14 -0.65
N ASP A 116 -30.91 -6.68 -0.82
CA ASP A 116 -32.11 -5.85 -0.98
C ASP A 116 -32.49 -5.13 0.32
N VAL A 117 -32.01 -5.64 1.45
CA VAL A 117 -32.21 -5.06 2.78
C VAL A 117 -31.33 -3.84 2.95
N ILE A 118 -31.92 -2.74 3.40
CA ILE A 118 -31.19 -1.51 3.72
C ILE A 118 -31.04 -1.32 5.23
N ASN A 119 -30.15 -0.41 5.61
CA ASN A 119 -29.92 -0.04 6.99
C ASN A 119 -31.16 0.47 7.75
N LEU A 120 -32.19 0.95 7.03
CA LEU A 120 -33.46 1.39 7.61
C LEU A 120 -34.35 0.22 8.03
N ASP A 121 -34.19 -0.96 7.43
CA ASP A 121 -35.00 -2.15 7.75
C ASP A 121 -34.50 -2.83 9.03
N LEU A 122 -33.27 -2.53 9.46
CA LEU A 122 -32.69 -3.09 10.67
C LEU A 122 -33.33 -2.47 11.90
N ARG A 123 -33.86 -3.32 12.79
CA ARG A 123 -34.44 -2.93 14.09
C ARG A 123 -33.53 -1.98 14.91
N ARG A 124 -32.21 -2.17 14.83
CA ARG A 124 -31.21 -1.29 15.46
C ARG A 124 -29.92 -1.33 14.67
N LEU A 125 -29.46 -0.16 14.23
CA LEU A 125 -28.12 0.04 13.68
C LEU A 125 -27.21 0.69 14.74
N VAL A 126 -26.00 0.14 14.91
CA VAL A 126 -25.00 0.74 15.80
C VAL A 126 -24.34 1.91 15.09
N LYS A 127 -24.65 3.13 15.51
CA LYS A 127 -24.00 4.35 15.03
C LYS A 127 -22.91 4.78 16.00
N TYR A 128 -21.66 4.64 15.61
CA TYR A 128 -20.55 5.23 16.36
C TYR A 128 -20.41 6.72 15.99
N LYS A 129 -20.15 7.54 17.01
CA LYS A 129 -19.73 8.93 16.77
C LYS A 129 -18.40 8.90 16.03
N LYS A 130 -18.27 9.70 14.96
CA LYS A 130 -17.01 9.85 14.22
C LYS A 130 -15.90 10.18 15.22
N ARG A 131 -14.83 9.38 15.25
CA ARG A 131 -13.70 9.66 16.14
C ARG A 131 -13.16 11.05 15.79
N LYS A 132 -12.91 11.86 16.83
CA LYS A 132 -12.19 13.12 16.64
C LYS A 132 -10.84 12.77 16.02
N LYS A 133 -10.48 13.44 14.92
CA LYS A 133 -9.12 13.31 14.39
C LYS A 133 -8.16 13.75 15.50
N SER A 134 -7.04 13.06 15.64
CA SER A 134 -5.97 13.59 16.51
C SER A 134 -5.68 15.01 16.05
N THR A 135 -5.56 15.91 17.02
CA THR A 135 -5.03 17.25 16.75
C THR A 135 -3.68 17.02 16.08
N GLN A 136 -3.52 17.49 14.84
CA GLN A 136 -2.18 17.51 14.25
C GLN A 136 -1.32 18.32 15.21
N SER A 137 -0.20 17.76 15.68
CA SER A 137 0.73 18.50 16.49
C SER A 137 1.14 19.74 15.69
N SER A 138 0.78 20.92 16.19
CA SER A 138 1.15 22.23 15.62
C SER A 138 2.67 22.47 15.63
N VAL A 139 3.41 21.56 16.25
CA VAL A 139 4.85 21.67 16.47
C VAL A 139 5.61 21.23 15.22
N LYS A 140 5.72 22.14 14.24
CA LYS A 140 6.86 22.16 13.31
C LYS A 140 8.16 22.56 14.00
N ASP A 141 8.11 22.97 15.27
CA ASP A 141 9.28 23.37 16.04
C ASP A 141 10.12 22.17 16.45
N ARG A 142 11.20 21.99 15.70
CA ARG A 142 12.30 21.07 16.02
C ARG A 142 13.20 21.59 17.15
N PHE A 143 12.70 22.47 18.01
CA PHE A 143 13.47 23.06 19.11
C PHE A 143 14.00 21.97 20.05
N HIS A 144 13.22 20.92 20.30
CA HIS A 144 13.62 19.74 21.06
C HIS A 144 14.77 18.90 20.43
N ARG A 145 15.15 19.17 19.16
CA ARG A 145 16.31 18.55 18.50
C ARG A 145 17.59 19.38 18.63
N GLN A 146 17.49 20.67 18.99
CA GLN A 146 18.66 21.47 19.29
C GLN A 146 19.32 20.89 20.55
N GLY A 147 20.64 20.70 20.54
CA GLY A 147 21.33 20.05 21.67
C GLY A 147 21.43 18.53 21.58
N ARG A 148 20.84 17.90 20.55
CA ARG A 148 20.81 16.44 20.36
C ARG A 148 21.37 15.99 19.00
N ASN A 149 22.34 16.71 18.47
CA ASN A 149 23.05 16.34 17.24
C ASN A 149 24.22 15.39 17.56
N TYR A 150 24.74 14.72 16.53
CA TYR A 150 25.89 13.82 16.67
C TYR A 150 27.12 14.53 17.25
N ASP A 151 27.33 15.79 16.90
CA ASP A 151 28.44 16.60 17.42
C ASP A 151 28.30 16.81 18.95
N GLN A 152 27.09 17.06 19.45
CA GLN A 152 26.81 17.15 20.88
C GLN A 152 26.96 15.80 21.61
N PHE A 153 26.74 14.68 20.91
CA PHE A 153 27.02 13.36 21.45
C PHE A 153 28.53 13.12 21.62
N LEU A 154 29.35 13.61 20.69
CA LEU A 154 30.82 13.54 20.80
C LEU A 154 31.34 14.42 21.94
N ASP A 155 30.74 15.61 22.14
CA ASP A 155 31.12 16.56 23.21
C ASP A 155 30.80 16.05 24.62
N LEU A 156 29.83 15.15 24.78
CA LEU A 156 29.47 14.57 26.09
C LEU A 156 30.59 13.70 26.68
N GLY A 157 31.65 13.42 25.93
CA GLY A 157 32.88 12.81 26.44
C GLY A 157 32.66 11.45 27.10
N ILE A 158 31.54 10.77 26.79
CA ILE A 158 31.24 9.46 27.36
C ILE A 158 32.26 8.49 26.78
N PRO A 159 33.19 7.96 27.60
CA PRO A 159 34.13 6.99 27.09
C PRO A 159 33.33 5.74 26.70
N HIS A 160 33.61 5.22 25.50
CA HIS A 160 33.03 3.99 24.94
C HIS A 160 33.13 2.78 25.92
N SER A 161 33.91 2.88 27.00
CA SER A 161 34.14 1.84 28.00
C SER A 161 33.01 1.60 29.00
N ASN A 162 32.04 2.51 29.18
CA ASN A 162 30.98 2.36 30.20
C ASN A 162 29.58 2.04 29.66
N CYS A 163 29.47 1.56 28.41
CA CYS A 163 28.21 1.07 27.86
C CYS A 163 28.10 -0.46 28.08
N PRO A 164 27.17 -0.98 28.90
CA PRO A 164 27.19 -2.40 29.32
C PRO A 164 26.84 -3.43 28.24
N ASN A 165 26.65 -3.06 26.97
CA ASN A 165 26.47 -4.04 25.91
C ASN A 165 26.73 -3.40 24.52
N PHE A 166 27.97 -3.53 24.04
CA PHE A 166 28.37 -3.07 22.70
C PHE A 166 28.92 -4.24 21.87
N TYR A 167 28.18 -5.34 21.80
CA TYR A 167 28.49 -6.46 20.90
C TYR A 167 27.88 -6.32 19.49
N TRP A 168 27.08 -5.28 19.22
CA TRP A 168 26.34 -5.16 17.94
C TRP A 168 26.81 -4.07 16.97
N THR A 169 27.75 -3.22 17.36
CA THR A 169 28.08 -1.99 16.62
C THR A 169 29.48 -1.99 16.00
N ARG A 170 30.36 -2.93 16.35
CA ARG A 170 31.67 -3.08 15.70
C ARG A 170 31.59 -3.69 14.29
N ASN A 171 30.54 -4.47 14.02
CA ASN A 171 30.33 -5.11 12.70
C ASN A 171 29.67 -4.20 11.64
N TYR A 172 29.13 -3.04 12.04
CA TYR A 172 28.51 -2.10 11.11
C TYR A 172 29.49 -1.06 10.56
N ILE A 173 30.47 -0.62 11.36
CA ILE A 173 31.42 0.43 10.96
C ILE A 173 32.47 -0.09 9.96
N ASN A 174 32.93 -1.34 10.11
CA ASN A 174 33.90 -1.92 9.17
C ASN A 174 33.27 -2.24 7.79
N ASN A 175 31.95 -2.46 7.71
CA ASN A 175 31.24 -2.72 6.45
C ASN A 175 30.83 -1.46 5.69
N SER A 176 30.75 -0.29 6.34
CA SER A 176 30.47 0.98 5.67
C SER A 176 31.72 1.63 5.07
N ILE A 177 32.88 1.47 5.71
CA ILE A 177 34.15 2.04 5.22
C ILE A 177 34.65 1.29 3.97
N LEU A 178 34.51 -0.05 3.92
CA LEU A 178 34.83 -0.86 2.73
C LEU A 178 33.91 -0.60 1.53
N ARG A 179 32.72 -0.02 1.73
CA ARG A 179 31.79 0.34 0.65
C ARG A 179 32.07 1.71 0.03
N GLN A 180 32.73 2.62 0.76
CA GLN A 180 33.11 3.93 0.22
C GLN A 180 34.44 3.89 -0.53
N SER A 181 35.37 3.01 -0.16
CA SER A 181 36.65 2.86 -0.85
C SER A 181 36.56 2.16 -2.22
N ASN A 182 35.58 1.28 -2.44
CA ASN A 182 35.33 0.63 -3.74
C ASN A 182 34.43 1.44 -4.69
N GLN A 183 34.15 2.71 -4.37
CA GLN A 183 33.39 3.62 -5.21
C GLN A 183 34.25 4.76 -5.79
N MET A 184 35.57 4.72 -5.56
CA MET A 184 36.58 5.61 -6.17
C MET A 184 37.69 4.84 -6.91
N MET A 185 37.35 3.70 -7.53
CA MET A 185 38.10 3.11 -8.65
C MET A 185 37.13 2.81 -9.80
#